data_AF-A0A7C5WB40-F1
#
_entry.id   AF-A0A7C5WB40-F1
#
_cell.length_a   1.000
_cell.length_b   1.000
_cell.length_c   1.000
_cell.angle_alpha   90.00
_cell.angle_beta   90.00
_cell.angle_gamma   90.00
#
_symmetry.space_group_name_H-M   'P 1'
#
loop_
_entity.id
_entity.type
_entity.pdbx_description
1 polymer ?
#
loop_
_entity_poly.entity_id
_entity_poly.type
_entity_poly.pdbx_seq_one_letter_code
_entity_poly.pdbx_strand_id
1 'polypeptide(L)'
;MERSIRVTIAGREYVLRGDDEQALLRSAREVDAQWQRLQAQLPEQSTTTMAILVALNLAEQYHEARAHSEGQMRTLREALDRMIAYVEDCLSAPGVGTPRPDVAL
;
A
#
# COMPACT_ATOMS: atom_id res chain seq x y z
N MET A 1 -2.27 17.99 17.16
CA MET A 1 -3.21 19.08 17.52
C MET A 1 -4.42 18.81 16.66
N GLU A 2 -5.50 18.31 17.26
CA GLU A 2 -6.70 17.93 16.54
C GLU A 2 -7.31 19.16 15.84
N ARG A 3 -7.48 19.06 14.52
CA ARG A 3 -8.18 20.08 13.72
C ARG A 3 -9.53 19.55 13.29
N SER A 4 -10.52 20.44 13.25
CA SER A 4 -11.84 20.12 12.73
C SER A 4 -11.90 20.51 11.25
N ILE A 5 -12.35 19.59 10.40
CA ILE A 5 -12.61 19.84 8.98
C ILE A 5 -14.05 19.52 8.62
N ARG A 6 -14.56 20.21 7.60
CA ARG A 6 -15.91 20.01 7.06
C ARG A 6 -15.79 19.30 5.72
N VAL A 7 -16.52 18.20 5.57
CA VAL A 7 -16.51 17.39 4.35
C VAL A 7 -17.93 17.01 3.96
N THR A 8 -18.16 16.78 2.67
CA THR A 8 -19.44 16.28 2.15
C THR A 8 -19.25 14.86 1.66
N ILE A 9 -20.06 13.93 2.17
CA ILE A 9 -20.03 12.50 1.82
C ILE A 9 -21.47 12.06 1.59
N ALA A 10 -21.75 11.41 0.45
CA ALA A 10 -23.09 10.96 0.08
C ALA A 10 -24.14 12.10 0.10
N GLY A 11 -23.72 13.30 -0.30
CA GLY A 11 -24.56 14.50 -0.29
C GLY A 11 -24.87 15.06 1.11
N ARG A 12 -24.24 14.54 2.17
CA ARG A 12 -24.39 15.01 3.55
C ARG A 12 -23.11 15.62 4.06
N GLU A 13 -23.25 16.72 4.80
CA GLU A 13 -22.12 17.42 5.39
C GLU A 13 -21.78 16.87 6.78
N TYR A 14 -20.50 16.63 7.03
CA TYR A 14 -19.96 16.12 8.27
C TYR A 14 -18.81 17.00 8.76
N VAL A 15 -18.72 17.16 10.08
CA VAL A 15 -17.56 17.77 10.74
C VAL A 15 -16.71 16.67 11.34
N LEU A 16 -15.53 16.45 10.78
CA LEU A 16 -14.58 15.43 11.23
C LEU A 16 -13.46 16.07 12.05
N ARG A 17 -12.94 15.34 13.02
CA ARG A 17 -11.80 15.76 13.86
C ARG A 17 -10.66 14.76 13.70
N GLY A 18 -9.45 15.26 13.55
CA GLY A 18 -8.25 14.42 13.47
C GLY A 18 -6.96 15.23 13.49
N ASP A 19 -5.84 14.53 13.70
CA ASP A 19 -4.51 15.15 13.72
C ASP A 19 -3.94 15.39 12.32
N ASP A 20 -4.26 14.53 11.34
CA ASP A 20 -3.85 14.68 9.94
C ASP A 20 -5.06 15.05 9.06
N GLU A 21 -5.21 16.35 8.83
CA GLU A 21 -6.22 16.93 7.96
C GLU A 21 -6.16 16.41 6.52
N GLN A 22 -4.96 16.23 5.97
CA GLN A 22 -4.80 15.78 4.59
C GLN A 22 -5.21 14.31 4.44
N ALA A 23 -4.85 13.46 5.40
CA ALA A 23 -5.31 12.07 5.42
C ALA A 23 -6.84 12.00 5.54
N LEU A 24 -7.43 12.79 6.44
CA LEU A 24 -8.87 12.80 6.67
C LEU A 24 -9.65 13.26 5.43
N LEU A 25 -9.15 14.30 4.73
CA LEU A 25 -9.70 14.74 3.45
C LEU A 25 -9.60 13.68 2.36
N ARG A 26 -8.46 12.97 2.26
CA ARG A 26 -8.28 11.87 1.31
C ARG A 26 -9.29 10.75 1.57
N SER A 27 -9.41 10.31 2.83
CA SER A 27 -10.37 9.27 3.22
C SER A 27 -11.82 9.67 2.93
N ALA A 28 -12.21 10.91 3.22
CA ALA A 28 -13.56 11.39 2.92
C ALA A 28 -13.86 11.37 1.41
N ARG A 29 -12.91 11.81 0.59
CA ARG A 29 -13.02 11.77 -0.89
C ARG A 29 -13.13 10.34 -1.41
N GLU A 30 -12.37 9.42 -0.83
CA GLU A 30 -12.37 8.02 -1.24
C GLU A 30 -13.69 7.33 -0.91
N VAL A 31 -14.23 7.57 0.29
CA VAL A 31 -15.57 7.10 0.68
C VAL A 31 -16.65 7.66 -0.27
N ASP A 32 -16.61 8.96 -0.57
CA ASP A 32 -17.60 9.58 -1.46
C ASP A 32 -17.50 9.05 -2.90
N ALA A 33 -16.28 8.86 -3.41
CA ALA A 33 -16.07 8.26 -4.73
C ALA A 33 -16.62 6.83 -4.79
N GLN A 34 -16.41 6.02 -3.74
CA GLN A 34 -16.94 4.67 -3.68
C GLN A 34 -18.47 4.65 -3.58
N TRP A 35 -19.04 5.60 -2.83
CA TRP A 35 -20.48 5.81 -2.76
C TRP A 35 -21.06 6.12 -4.14
N GLN A 36 -20.50 7.08 -4.86
CA GLN A 36 -20.98 7.50 -6.18
C GLN A 36 -20.94 6.35 -7.19
N ARG A 37 -19.87 5.54 -7.18
CA ARG A 37 -19.76 4.34 -8.04
C ARG A 37 -20.85 3.32 -7.75
N LEU A 38 -21.09 3.02 -6.47
CA LEU A 38 -22.12 2.07 -6.07
C LEU A 38 -23.52 2.61 -6.36
N GLN A 39 -23.76 3.91 -6.16
CA GLN A 39 -25.06 4.53 -6.41
C GLN A 39 -25.43 4.48 -7.89
N ALA A 40 -24.45 4.61 -8.79
CA ALA A 40 -24.66 4.45 -10.22
C ALA A 40 -25.05 3.01 -10.62
N GLN A 41 -24.61 2.01 -9.84
CA GLN A 41 -24.90 0.58 -10.10
C GLN A 41 -26.17 0.10 -9.39
N LEU A 42 -26.48 0.68 -8.22
CA LEU A 42 -27.51 0.24 -7.29
C LEU A 42 -28.36 1.43 -6.78
N PRO A 43 -29.06 2.17 -7.68
CA PRO A 43 -29.70 3.44 -7.34
C PRO A 43 -30.85 3.34 -6.32
N GLU A 44 -31.50 2.18 -6.21
CA GLU A 44 -32.69 1.98 -5.36
C GLU A 44 -32.35 1.49 -3.94
N GLN A 45 -31.08 1.35 -3.60
CA GLN A 45 -30.66 0.82 -2.29
C GLN A 45 -30.76 1.86 -1.18
N SER A 46 -31.08 1.40 0.04
CA SER A 46 -31.13 2.27 1.21
C SER A 46 -29.75 2.85 1.54
N THR A 47 -29.72 4.03 2.15
CA THR A 47 -28.48 4.68 2.61
C THR A 47 -27.65 3.76 3.52
N THR A 48 -28.30 3.00 4.39
CA THR A 48 -27.63 2.07 5.30
C THR A 48 -26.98 0.92 4.55
N THR A 49 -27.70 0.29 3.61
CA THR A 49 -27.15 -0.78 2.77
C THR A 49 -25.97 -0.27 1.96
N MET A 50 -26.10 0.91 1.35
CA MET A 50 -25.04 1.57 0.61
C MET A 50 -23.79 1.82 1.47
N ALA A 51 -23.96 2.31 2.70
CA ALA A 51 -22.83 2.55 3.61
C ALA A 51 -22.08 1.25 3.97
N ILE A 52 -22.81 0.15 4.19
CA ILE A 52 -22.22 -1.17 4.45
C ILE A 52 -21.42 -1.65 3.23
N LEU A 53 -21.97 -1.51 2.02
CA LEU A 53 -21.28 -1.91 0.78
C LEU A 53 -20.04 -1.05 0.52
N VAL A 54 -20.10 0.25 0.77
CA VAL A 54 -18.92 1.13 0.70
C VAL A 54 -17.85 0.66 1.68
N ALA A 55 -18.23 0.42 2.94
CA ALA A 55 -17.29 -0.04 3.96
C ALA A 55 -16.66 -1.39 3.59
N LEU A 56 -17.46 -2.34 3.07
CA LEU A 56 -16.99 -3.66 2.65
C LEU A 56 -15.97 -3.54 1.52
N ASN A 57 -16.28 -2.77 0.47
CA ASN A 57 -15.37 -2.62 -0.66
C ASN A 57 -14.06 -1.91 -0.29
N LEU A 58 -14.10 -0.97 0.68
CA LEU A 58 -12.88 -0.32 1.18
C LEU A 58 -12.05 -1.29 2.03
N ALA A 59 -12.69 -2.15 2.83
CA ALA A 59 -12.01 -3.17 3.60
C ALA A 59 -11.32 -4.20 2.68
N GLU A 60 -11.99 -4.62 1.61
CA GLU A 60 -11.42 -5.51 0.59
C GLU A 60 -10.19 -4.88 -0.07
N GLN A 61 -10.30 -3.64 -0.56
CA GLN A 61 -9.17 -2.89 -1.13
C GLN A 61 -8.00 -2.75 -0.15
N TYR A 62 -8.28 -2.51 1.13
CA TYR A 62 -7.25 -2.46 2.17
C TYR A 62 -6.53 -3.81 2.31
N HIS A 63 -7.28 -4.91 2.37
CA HIS A 63 -6.70 -6.25 2.48
C HIS A 63 -5.89 -6.64 1.25
N GLU A 64 -6.36 -6.31 0.04
CA GLU A 64 -5.62 -6.52 -1.20
C GLU A 64 -4.31 -5.72 -1.25
N ALA A 65 -4.37 -4.42 -0.96
CA ALA A 65 -3.19 -3.55 -0.94
C ALA A 65 -2.17 -4.02 0.10
N ARG A 66 -2.64 -4.45 1.27
CA ARG A 66 -1.79 -5.01 2.33
C ARG A 66 -1.13 -6.31 1.89
N ALA A 67 -1.90 -7.25 1.33
CA ALA A 67 -1.38 -8.52 0.84
C ALA A 67 -0.33 -8.31 -0.27
N HIS A 68 -0.57 -7.35 -1.17
CA HIS A 68 0.37 -6.96 -2.22
C HIS A 68 1.68 -6.42 -1.64
N SER A 69 1.60 -5.49 -0.68
CA SER A 69 2.78 -4.92 -0.01
C SER A 69 3.59 -6.00 0.74
N GLU A 70 2.92 -6.88 1.47
CA GLU A 70 3.56 -8.00 2.18
C GLU A 70 4.20 -9.00 1.20
N GLY A 71 3.60 -9.21 0.03
CA GLY A 71 4.17 -10.00 -1.06
C GLY A 71 5.43 -9.35 -1.65
N GLN A 72 5.39 -8.07 -1.97
CA GLN A 72 6.54 -7.32 -2.49
C GLN A 72 7.71 -7.33 -1.51
N MET A 73 7.45 -7.14 -0.22
CA MET A 73 8.48 -7.18 0.83
C MET A 73 9.13 -8.57 0.95
N ARG A 74 8.33 -9.64 0.81
CA ARG A 74 8.86 -11.02 0.77
C ARG A 74 9.78 -11.23 -0.43
N THR A 75 9.33 -10.87 -1.62
CA THR A 75 10.15 -10.98 -2.84
C THR A 75 11.45 -10.18 -2.74
N LEU A 76 11.39 -8.97 -2.18
CA LEU A 76 12.58 -8.14 -1.97
C LEU A 76 13.56 -8.80 -0.98
N ARG A 77 13.04 -9.33 0.13
CA ARG A 77 13.88 -10.07 1.10
C ARG A 77 14.56 -11.27 0.46
N GLU A 78 13.81 -12.09 -0.28
CA GLU A 78 14.36 -13.25 -0.99
C GLU A 78 15.40 -12.87 -2.05
N ALA A 79 15.26 -11.71 -2.69
CA ALA A 79 16.28 -11.20 -3.61
C ALA A 79 17.55 -10.77 -2.85
N LEU A 80 17.40 -10.05 -1.73
CA LEU A 80 18.53 -9.64 -0.90
C LEU A 80 19.28 -10.84 -0.30
N ASP A 81 18.56 -11.85 0.21
CA ASP A 81 19.17 -13.06 0.76
C ASP A 81 19.98 -13.81 -0.31
N ARG A 82 19.47 -13.90 -1.54
CA ARG A 82 20.21 -14.47 -2.68
C ARG A 82 21.46 -13.67 -3.03
N MET A 83 21.39 -12.34 -2.98
CA MET A 83 22.55 -11.47 -3.23
C MET A 83 23.62 -11.63 -2.14
N ILE A 84 23.21 -11.72 -0.87
CA ILE A 84 24.11 -11.97 0.25
C ILE A 84 24.81 -13.31 0.08
N ALA A 85 24.05 -14.39 -0.18
CA ALA A 85 24.61 -15.73 -0.38
C ALA A 85 25.62 -15.77 -1.54
N TYR A 86 25.34 -15.05 -2.63
CA TYR A 86 26.26 -14.94 -3.77
C TYR A 86 27.58 -14.24 -3.41
N VAL A 87 27.51 -13.16 -2.63
CA VAL A 87 28.70 -12.44 -2.17
C VAL A 87 29.51 -13.29 -1.20
N GLU A 88 28.85 -13.99 -0.27
CA GLU A 88 29.51 -14.89 0.68
C GLU A 88 30.24 -16.05 -0.01
N ASP A 89 29.61 -16.65 -1.04
CA ASP A 89 30.22 -17.69 -1.87
C ASP A 89 31.46 -17.17 -2.60
N CYS A 90 31.37 -15.98 -3.21
CA CYS A 90 32.51 -15.33 -3.86
C CYS A 90 33.68 -15.05 -2.91
N LEU A 91 33.39 -14.69 -1.66
CA LEU A 91 34.40 -14.40 -0.64
C LEU A 91 34.97 -15.67 0.01
N SER A 92 34.20 -16.76 0.02
CA SER A 92 34.59 -18.05 0.62
C SER A 92 35.32 -18.96 -0.37
N ALA A 93 35.27 -18.67 -1.66
CA ALA A 93 36.05 -19.37 -2.67
C ALA A 93 37.56 -19.19 -2.43
N PRO A 94 38.33 -20.26 -2.16
CA PRO A 94 39.78 -20.16 -2.01
C PRO A 94 40.39 -19.89 -3.39
N GLY A 95 40.85 -18.66 -3.66
CA GLY A 95 41.60 -18.39 -4.90
C GLY A 95 41.74 -16.96 -5.40
N VAL A 96 41.11 -15.92 -4.83
CA VAL A 96 41.33 -14.53 -5.28
C VAL A 96 42.51 -13.92 -4.53
N GLY A 97 43.71 -14.48 -4.77
CA GLY A 97 44.92 -14.07 -4.05
C GLY A 97 46.25 -14.44 -4.69
N THR A 98 46.28 -15.02 -5.90
CA THR A 98 47.55 -15.17 -6.64
C THR A 98 47.69 -14.05 -7.67
N PRO A 99 48.74 -13.21 -7.58
CA PRO A 99 49.08 -12.29 -8.65
C PRO A 99 49.25 -13.09 -9.93
N ARG A 100 48.72 -12.54 -11.03
CA ARG A 100 48.91 -13.07 -12.39
C ARG A 100 50.44 -13.17 -12.62
N PRO A 101 51.01 -14.37 -12.85
CA PRO A 101 52.43 -14.46 -13.14
C PRO A 101 52.66 -13.80 -14.50
N ASP A 102 53.69 -12.97 -14.49
CA ASP A 102 54.27 -12.13 -15.52
C ASP A 102 53.75 -12.25 -16.96
N VAL A 103 53.52 -11.07 -17.52
CA VAL A 103 53.73 -10.78 -18.94
C VAL A 103 55.18 -11.17 -19.26
N ALA A 104 55.37 -12.34 -19.87
CA ALA A 104 56.63 -12.67 -20.52
C ALA A 104 56.80 -11.74 -21.73
N LEU A 105 57.87 -10.95 -21.66
CA LEU A 105 58.45 -10.14 -22.73
C LEU A 105 58.65 -10.92 -24.03
#